data_AF-A0A7S4V6Z7-F1
#
_entry.id   AF-A0A7S4V6Z7-F1
#
_cell.length_a   1.000
_cell.length_b   1.000
_cell.length_c   1.000
_cell.angle_alpha   90.00
_cell.angle_beta   90.00
_cell.angle_gamma   90.00
#
_symmetry.space_group_name_H-M   'P 1'
#
loop_
_entity.id
_entity.type
_entity.pdbx_description
1 polymer ?
#
loop_
_entity_poly.entity_id
_entity_poly.type
_entity_poly.pdbx_seq_one_letter_code
_entity_poly.pdbx_strand_id
1 'polypeptide(L)'
;SCDSKEDIERLIFLIADQLNRGKLSMKEDTERISLVELNYRAAKKAISSSMFSNASHYLKEGISTLEEKHCETHHELWMSLYASYAETEYCNGNFEIVRDTAGESSA
;
A
#
# COMPACT_ATOMS: atom_id res chain seq x y z
N SER A 1 18.44 0.14 25.60
CA SER A 1 17.16 -0.49 25.24
C SER A 1 17.16 -0.84 23.78
N CYS A 2 16.79 -2.08 23.45
CA CYS A 2 16.84 -2.64 22.10
C CYS A 2 15.57 -2.31 21.26
N ASP A 3 14.63 -1.51 21.79
CA ASP A 3 13.28 -1.31 21.22
C ASP A 3 13.14 -0.22 20.15
N SER A 4 14.17 0.59 19.86
CA SER A 4 13.97 1.81 19.04
C SER A 4 13.50 1.54 17.61
N LYS A 5 13.83 0.39 17.02
CA LYS A 5 13.36 0.02 15.67
C LYS A 5 11.94 -0.52 15.69
N GLU A 6 11.59 -1.41 16.61
CA GLU A 6 10.24 -1.97 16.71
C GLU A 6 9.20 -0.89 17.07
N ASP A 7 9.56 0.10 17.89
CA ASP A 7 8.66 1.20 18.23
C ASP A 7 8.38 2.10 17.01
N ILE A 8 9.40 2.41 16.20
CA ILE A 8 9.22 3.14 14.93
C ILE A 8 8.34 2.33 13.96
N GLU A 9 8.48 1.00 13.96
CA GLU A 9 7.67 0.11 13.12
C GLU A 9 6.20 0.04 13.57
N ARG A 10 5.92 0.07 14.87
CA ARG A 10 4.53 0.20 15.34
C ARG A 10 3.94 1.56 14.99
N LEU A 11 4.75 2.62 14.99
CA LEU A 11 4.28 3.96 14.64
C LEU A 11 3.85 4.06 13.18
N ILE A 12 4.57 3.45 12.23
CA ILE A 12 4.17 3.51 10.82
C ILE A 12 2.81 2.84 10.58
N PHE A 13 2.56 1.68 11.21
CA PHE A 13 1.25 1.00 11.12
C PHE A 13 0.14 1.82 11.78
N LEU A 14 0.39 2.34 12.99
CA LEU A 14 -0.59 3.15 13.70
C LEU A 14 -1.01 4.40 12.91
N ILE A 15 -0.04 5.10 12.31
CA ILE A 15 -0.31 6.31 11.53
C ILE A 15 -1.05 5.95 10.24
N ALA A 16 -0.63 4.89 9.54
CA ALA A 16 -1.30 4.42 8.32
C ALA A 16 -2.75 4.06 8.60
N ASP A 17 -3.02 3.26 9.63
CA ASP A 17 -4.38 2.88 10.04
C ASP A 17 -5.25 4.10 10.37
N GLN A 18 -4.70 5.06 11.11
CA GLN A 18 -5.44 6.26 11.49
C GLN A 18 -5.79 7.12 10.27
N LEU A 19 -4.85 7.31 9.34
CA LEU A 19 -5.08 8.10 8.14
C LEU A 19 -6.00 7.38 7.14
N ASN A 20 -5.89 6.06 7.00
CA ASN A 20 -6.80 5.26 6.18
C ASN A 20 -8.26 5.39 6.64
N ARG A 21 -8.50 5.38 7.95
CA ARG A 21 -9.84 5.65 8.52
C ARG A 21 -10.37 7.04 8.18
N GLY A 22 -9.48 8.02 8.01
CA GLY A 22 -9.81 9.41 7.69
C GLY A 22 -9.81 9.74 6.20
N LYS A 23 -9.45 8.81 5.30
CA LYS A 23 -9.15 9.10 3.88
C LYS A 23 -10.30 9.74 3.12
N LEU A 24 -11.55 9.43 3.48
CA LEU A 24 -12.73 10.01 2.83
C LEU A 24 -12.89 11.51 3.07
N SER A 25 -12.25 12.05 4.11
CA SER A 25 -12.27 13.47 4.45
C SER A 25 -11.15 14.27 3.77
N MET A 26 -10.19 13.60 3.10
CA MET A 26 -9.08 14.25 2.39
C MET A 26 -9.59 14.89 1.11
N LYS A 27 -9.27 16.18 0.94
CA LYS A 27 -9.74 16.99 -0.19
C LYS A 27 -8.65 17.26 -1.21
N GLU A 28 -7.41 17.31 -0.75
CA GLU A 28 -6.27 17.62 -1.60
C GLU A 28 -5.65 16.32 -2.13
N ASP A 29 -5.35 16.29 -3.43
CA ASP A 29 -4.68 15.16 -4.06
C ASP A 29 -3.29 14.92 -3.41
N THR A 30 -2.62 15.97 -2.95
CA THR A 30 -1.32 15.87 -2.26
C THR A 30 -1.41 15.11 -0.94
N GLU A 31 -2.52 15.24 -0.19
CA GLU A 31 -2.77 14.47 1.03
C GLU A 31 -2.99 12.99 0.69
N ARG A 32 -3.77 12.71 -0.37
CA ARG A 32 -4.03 11.36 -0.85
C ARG A 32 -2.75 10.66 -1.30
N ILE A 33 -1.92 11.32 -2.11
CA ILE A 33 -0.63 10.78 -2.56
C ILE A 33 0.30 10.52 -1.36
N SER A 34 0.31 11.40 -0.36
CA SER A 34 1.10 11.18 0.86
C SER A 34 0.62 9.95 1.64
N LEU A 35 -0.69 9.70 1.69
CA LEU A 35 -1.27 8.50 2.29
C LEU A 35 -0.92 7.23 1.48
N VAL A 36 -0.96 7.31 0.16
CA VAL A 36 -0.57 6.21 -0.74
C VAL A 36 0.89 5.80 -0.49
N GLU A 37 1.80 6.77 -0.40
CA GLU A 37 3.21 6.52 -0.10
C GLU A 37 3.42 5.95 1.32
N LEU A 38 2.66 6.43 2.30
CA LEU A 38 2.69 5.89 3.66
C LEU A 38 2.24 4.42 3.69
N ASN A 39 1.14 4.10 3.01
CA ASN A 39 0.64 2.74 2.86
C ASN A 39 1.66 1.84 2.16
N TYR A 40 2.32 2.32 1.11
CA TYR A 40 3.36 1.57 0.44
C TYR A 40 4.55 1.26 1.37
N ARG A 41 4.99 2.22 2.17
CA ARG A 41 6.05 2.01 3.17
C ARG A 41 5.63 1.02 4.26
N ALA A 42 4.40 1.13 4.76
CA ALA A 42 3.84 0.18 5.73
C ALA A 42 3.81 -1.25 5.15
N ALA A 43 3.39 -1.39 3.89
CA ALA A 43 3.38 -2.67 3.20
C ALA A 43 4.78 -3.28 3.05
N LYS A 44 5.76 -2.51 2.55
CA LYS A 44 7.16 -2.97 2.43
C LYS A 44 7.71 -3.44 3.76
N LYS A 45 7.36 -2.74 4.84
CA LYS A 45 7.76 -3.14 6.19
C LYS A 45 7.11 -4.46 6.59
N ALA A 46 5.80 -4.61 6.38
CA ALA A 46 5.09 -5.86 6.64
C ALA A 46 5.65 -7.04 5.83
N ILE A 47 6.00 -6.84 4.55
CA ILE A 47 6.67 -7.83 3.70
C ILE A 47 8.02 -8.25 4.32
N SER A 48 8.85 -7.28 4.74
CA SER A 48 10.15 -7.58 5.38
C SER A 48 10.05 -8.39 6.68
N SER A 49 8.86 -8.37 7.30
CA SER A 49 8.52 -9.11 8.51
C SER A 49 7.65 -10.35 8.24
N SER A 50 7.48 -10.73 6.96
CA SER A 50 6.64 -11.85 6.52
C SER A 50 5.17 -11.76 6.95
N MET A 51 4.67 -10.55 7.22
CA MET A 51 3.27 -10.28 7.56
C MET A 51 2.45 -9.99 6.29
N PHE A 52 2.38 -10.96 5.39
CA PHE A 52 1.81 -10.76 4.04
C PHE A 52 0.34 -10.36 4.03
N SER A 53 -0.46 -10.80 5.01
CA SER A 53 -1.85 -10.32 5.17
C SER A 53 -1.92 -8.82 5.47
N ASN A 54 -1.02 -8.31 6.32
CA ASN A 54 -0.97 -6.87 6.64
C ASN A 54 -0.42 -6.07 5.45
N ALA A 55 0.59 -6.61 4.77
CA ALA A 55 1.12 -5.99 3.56
C ALA A 55 0.03 -5.83 2.49
N SER A 56 -0.73 -6.90 2.24
CA SER A 56 -1.87 -6.91 1.32
C SER A 56 -2.89 -5.82 1.67
N HIS A 57 -3.24 -5.71 2.96
CA HIS A 57 -4.15 -4.67 3.43
C HIS A 57 -3.67 -3.26 3.08
N TYR A 58 -2.44 -2.89 3.44
CA TYR A 58 -1.93 -1.54 3.16
C TYR A 58 -1.77 -1.28 1.66
N LEU A 59 -1.35 -2.26 0.86
CA LEU A 59 -1.26 -2.11 -0.59
C LEU A 59 -2.63 -1.85 -1.20
N LYS A 60 -3.65 -2.60 -0.78
CA LYS A 60 -5.03 -2.40 -1.24
C LYS A 60 -5.58 -1.05 -0.82
N GLU A 61 -5.30 -0.58 0.40
CA GLU A 61 -5.67 0.76 0.85
C GLU A 61 -5.00 1.84 -0.01
N GLY A 62 -3.70 1.69 -0.30
CA GLY A 62 -2.96 2.57 -1.21
C GLY A 62 -3.56 2.62 -2.61
N ILE A 63 -3.80 1.46 -3.22
CA ILE A 63 -4.43 1.34 -4.54
C ILE A 63 -5.82 2.00 -4.54
N SER A 64 -6.65 1.75 -3.53
CA SER A 64 -7.99 2.36 -3.43
C SER A 64 -7.98 3.87 -3.24
N THR A 65 -6.87 4.42 -2.75
CA THR A 65 -6.70 5.86 -2.51
C THR A 65 -6.15 6.58 -3.74
N LEU A 66 -5.40 5.86 -4.59
CA LEU A 66 -4.82 6.37 -5.80
C LEU A 66 -5.87 6.38 -6.92
N GLU A 67 -6.47 7.54 -7.15
CA GLU A 67 -7.42 7.74 -8.27
C GLU A 67 -6.71 7.56 -9.62
N GLU A 68 -7.45 7.04 -10.61
CA GLU A 68 -6.95 6.73 -11.97
C GLU A 68 -6.27 7.94 -12.65
N LYS A 69 -6.77 9.16 -12.36
CA LYS A 69 -6.20 10.44 -12.83
C LYS A 69 -4.74 10.67 -12.41
N HIS A 70 -4.25 9.96 -11.40
CA HIS A 70 -2.87 10.08 -10.89
C HIS A 70 -1.87 9.15 -11.56
N CYS A 71 -2.34 8.21 -12.40
CA CYS A 71 -1.47 7.26 -13.09
C CYS A 71 -0.42 7.98 -13.97
N GLU A 72 -0.80 9.05 -14.65
CA GLU A 72 0.12 9.80 -15.53
C GLU A 72 1.21 10.56 -14.75
N THR A 73 0.89 11.11 -13.57
CA THR A 73 1.84 11.93 -12.79
C THR A 73 2.63 11.13 -11.76
N HIS A 74 2.16 9.94 -11.37
CA HIS A 74 2.74 9.08 -10.35
C HIS A 74 2.90 7.63 -10.81
N HIS A 75 3.23 7.44 -12.10
CA HIS A 75 3.31 6.12 -12.74
C HIS A 75 4.22 5.14 -12.00
N GLU A 76 5.40 5.58 -11.53
CA GLU A 76 6.32 4.71 -10.78
C GLU A 76 5.71 4.20 -9.46
N LEU A 77 4.98 5.06 -8.74
CA LEU A 77 4.31 4.70 -7.49
C LEU A 77 3.15 3.75 -7.77
N TRP A 78 2.36 4.03 -8.79
CA TRP A 78 1.25 3.17 -9.24
C TRP A 78 1.77 1.78 -9.61
N MET A 79 2.75 1.69 -10.50
CA MET A 79 3.37 0.42 -10.92
C MET A 79 3.94 -0.34 -9.71
N SER A 80 4.65 0.35 -8.82
CA SER A 80 5.25 -0.27 -7.63
C SER A 80 4.21 -0.86 -6.69
N LEU A 81 3.07 -0.18 -6.50
CA LEU A 81 1.96 -0.65 -5.67
C LEU A 81 1.33 -1.91 -6.23
N TYR A 82 0.94 -1.90 -7.51
CA TYR A 82 0.29 -3.04 -8.14
C TYR A 82 1.22 -4.25 -8.23
N ALA A 83 2.49 -4.05 -8.60
CA ALA A 83 3.49 -5.13 -8.61
C ALA A 83 3.67 -5.74 -7.21
N SER A 84 3.85 -4.90 -6.19
CA SER A 84 3.98 -5.38 -4.81
C SER A 84 2.72 -6.08 -4.32
N TYR A 85 1.54 -5.64 -4.76
CA TYR A 85 0.26 -6.26 -4.39
C TYR A 85 0.13 -7.64 -5.02
N ALA A 86 0.41 -7.79 -6.31
CA ALA A 86 0.43 -9.08 -6.99
C ALA A 86 1.41 -10.06 -6.35
N GLU A 87 2.65 -9.63 -6.07
CA GLU A 87 3.65 -10.45 -5.38
C GLU A 87 3.20 -10.88 -3.97
N THR A 88 2.57 -9.95 -3.23
CA THR A 88 2.07 -10.24 -1.87
C THR A 88 0.89 -11.20 -1.90
N GLU A 89 -0.04 -11.04 -2.84
CA GLU A 89 -1.20 -11.92 -3.00
C GLU A 89 -0.77 -13.33 -3.45
N TYR A 90 0.27 -13.44 -4.28
CA TYR A 90 0.89 -14.72 -4.60
C TYR A 90 1.41 -15.41 -3.32
N CYS A 91 2.11 -14.69 -2.45
CA CYS A 91 2.58 -15.21 -1.16
C CYS A 91 1.44 -15.60 -0.20
N ASN A 92 0.29 -14.93 -0.29
CA ASN A 92 -0.93 -15.29 0.45
C ASN A 92 -1.70 -16.48 -0.17
N GLY A 93 -1.31 -16.95 -1.36
CA GLY A 93 -2.00 -18.02 -2.09
C GLY A 93 -3.25 -17.56 -2.86
N ASN A 94 -3.44 -16.25 -3.02
CA ASN A 94 -4.61 -15.65 -3.68
C ASN A 94 -4.39 -15.48 -5.19
N PHE A 95 -4.17 -16.59 -5.90
CA PHE A 95 -3.74 -16.60 -7.30
C PHE A 95 -4.74 -15.96 -8.28
N GLU A 96 -6.04 -15.97 -7.96
CA GLU A 96 -7.06 -15.33 -8.80
C GLU A 96 -6.86 -13.81 -8.86
N ILE A 97 -6.50 -13.16 -7.75
CA ILE A 97 -6.28 -11.71 -7.69
C ILE A 97 -5.05 -11.30 -8.52
N VAL A 98 -4.01 -12.14 -8.52
CA VAL A 98 -2.77 -11.91 -9.28
C VAL A 98 -3.04 -11.88 -10.78
N ARG A 99 -3.94 -12.74 -11.27
CA ARG A 99 -4.30 -12.77 -12.69
C ARG A 99 -5.03 -11.50 -13.12
N ASP A 100 -5.91 -10.98 -12.26
CA ASP A 100 -6.74 -9.82 -12.58
C ASP A 100 -5.92 -8.51 -12.53
N THR A 101 -5.04 -8.38 -11.54
CA THR A 101 -4.15 -7.19 -11.43
C THR A 101 -3.14 -7.08 -12.55
N ALA A 102 -2.67 -8.20 -13.12
CA ALA A 102 -1.81 -8.19 -14.31
C ALA A 102 -2.54 -7.60 -15.55
N GLY A 103 -3.87 -7.73 -15.62
CA GLY A 103 -4.68 -7.12 -16.67
C GLY A 103 -4.82 -5.61 -16.53
N GLU A 104 -5.00 -5.11 -15.30
CA GLU A 104 -5.13 -3.68 -15.01
C GLU A 104 -3.82 -2.92 -15.18
N SER A 105 -2.67 -3.57 -14.96
CA SER A 105 -1.35 -2.95 -15.16
C SER A 105 -0.96 -2.73 -16.63
N SER A 106 -1.75 -3.27 -17.57
CA SER A 106 -1.51 -3.22 -19.02
C SER A 106 -2.45 -2.28 -19.79
N ALA A 107 -3.36 -1.59 -19.09
CA ALA A 107 -4.32 -0.63 -19.65
C ALA A 107 -3.87 0.81 -19.35
#